data_AF-A0A2H6AX91-F1
#
_entry.id   AF-A0A2H6AX91-F1
#
_cell.length_a   1.000
_cell.length_b   1.000
_cell.length_c   1.000
_cell.angle_alpha   90.00
_cell.angle_beta   90.00
_cell.angle_gamma   90.00
#
_symmetry.space_group_name_H-M   'P 1'
#
loop_
_entity.id
_entity.type
_entity.pdbx_description
1 polymer ?
#
loop_
_entity_poly.entity_id
_entity_poly.type
_entity_poly.pdbx_seq_one_letter_code
_entity_poly.pdbx_strand_id
1 'polypeptide(L)'
;MTGRVLLAAAAALAAAARPAPAADISYGEYLANECVACHPPDVTDGVIPPLWLLPRDYFVQALREYREGTRDNPVMRSVARSLGEEEIQALADYFEYLGEQKRKGGS
;
A
#
# COMPACT_ATOMS: atom_id res chain seq x y z
N MET A 1 -3.42 -5.25 -67.11
CA MET A 1 -3.97 -5.54 -65.77
C MET A 1 -2.83 -5.53 -64.77
N THR A 2 -2.46 -4.36 -64.24
CA THR A 2 -1.33 -4.17 -63.30
C THR A 2 -1.90 -3.70 -61.97
N GLY A 3 -2.11 -4.63 -61.03
CA GLY A 3 -2.56 -4.33 -59.67
C GLY A 3 -1.36 -4.11 -58.75
N ARG A 4 -1.12 -2.86 -58.34
CA ARG A 4 -0.17 -2.52 -57.27
C ARG A 4 -0.87 -2.69 -55.92
N VAL A 5 -0.48 -3.69 -55.14
CA VAL A 5 -0.90 -3.84 -53.75
C VAL A 5 0.00 -2.95 -52.89
N LEU A 6 -0.57 -1.91 -52.29
CA LEU A 6 0.11 -1.08 -51.29
C LEU A 6 -0.05 -1.76 -49.93
N LEU A 7 1.03 -2.31 -49.37
CA LEU A 7 1.08 -2.70 -47.96
C LEU A 7 1.25 -1.44 -47.11
N ALA A 8 0.24 -1.10 -46.30
CA ALA A 8 0.37 -0.14 -45.23
C ALA A 8 0.91 -0.86 -43.98
N ALA A 9 2.11 -0.49 -43.54
CA ALA A 9 2.69 -0.96 -42.28
C ALA A 9 2.07 -0.17 -41.11
N ALA A 10 1.25 -0.81 -40.29
CA ALA A 10 0.77 -0.26 -39.04
C ALA A 10 1.84 -0.46 -37.95
N ALA A 11 2.54 0.62 -37.58
CA ALA A 11 3.42 0.62 -36.42
C ALA A 11 2.57 0.69 -35.13
N ALA A 12 2.45 -0.44 -34.43
CA ALA A 12 1.84 -0.48 -33.11
C ALA A 12 2.81 0.12 -32.08
N LEU A 13 2.48 1.30 -31.54
CA LEU A 13 3.14 1.83 -30.34
C LEU A 13 2.72 0.97 -29.15
N ALA A 14 3.58 0.04 -28.74
CA ALA A 14 3.49 -0.60 -27.44
C ALA A 14 3.91 0.42 -26.37
N ALA A 15 2.94 1.00 -25.66
CA ALA A 15 3.22 1.78 -24.47
C ALA A 15 3.80 0.84 -23.40
N ALA A 16 5.11 0.94 -23.15
CA ALA A 16 5.75 0.22 -22.06
C ALA A 16 5.18 0.75 -20.73
N ALA A 17 4.35 -0.06 -20.07
CA ALA A 17 3.98 0.17 -18.69
C ALA A 17 5.27 0.22 -17.86
N ARG A 18 5.55 1.38 -17.26
CA ARG A 18 6.64 1.49 -16.29
C ARG A 18 6.33 0.54 -15.13
N PRO A 19 7.27 -0.33 -14.72
CA PRO A 19 7.09 -1.09 -13.49
C PRO A 19 6.90 -0.10 -12.34
N ALA A 20 5.91 -0.34 -11.50
CA ALA A 20 5.77 0.37 -10.24
C ALA A 20 7.08 0.21 -9.43
N PRO A 21 7.52 1.22 -8.66
CA PRO A 21 8.62 1.03 -7.73
C PRO A 21 8.33 -0.21 -6.87
N ALA A 22 9.32 -1.10 -6.77
CA ALA A 22 9.20 -2.26 -5.91
C ALA A 22 8.95 -1.79 -4.47
N ALA A 23 7.97 -2.40 -3.81
CA ALA A 23 7.65 -2.12 -2.41
C ALA A 23 8.91 -2.20 -1.53
N ASP A 24 9.21 -1.16 -0.78
CA ASP A 24 10.27 -1.19 0.23
C ASP A 24 9.72 -1.77 1.54
N ILE A 25 9.57 -3.09 1.54
CA ILE A 25 9.08 -3.85 2.70
C ILE A 25 9.99 -3.64 3.91
N SER A 26 11.31 -3.48 3.71
CA SER A 26 12.27 -3.30 4.80
C SER A 26 12.14 -1.94 5.49
N TYR A 27 11.88 -0.89 4.72
CA TYR A 27 11.60 0.43 5.28
C TYR A 27 10.24 0.44 6.00
N GLY A 28 9.23 -0.21 5.42
CA GLY A 28 7.93 -0.39 6.08
C GLY A 28 8.03 -1.15 7.39
N GLU A 29 8.83 -2.23 7.45
CA GLU A 29 9.09 -3.01 8.65
C GLU A 29 9.76 -2.17 9.75
N TYR A 30 10.75 -1.35 9.38
CA TYR A 30 11.40 -0.44 10.32
C TYR A 30 10.40 0.54 10.95
N LEU A 31 9.56 1.18 10.14
CA LEU A 31 8.55 2.14 10.59
C LEU A 31 7.44 1.48 11.42
N ALA A 32 7.09 0.24 11.11
CA ALA A 32 5.97 -0.48 11.73
C ALA A 32 6.16 -0.73 13.24
N ASN A 33 7.39 -0.65 13.76
CA ASN A 33 7.68 -0.79 15.19
C ASN A 33 6.88 0.20 16.06
N GLU A 34 6.70 1.43 15.58
CA GLU A 34 5.90 2.45 16.28
C GLU A 34 4.39 2.14 16.22
N CYS A 35 3.94 1.46 15.16
CA CYS A 35 2.54 1.14 14.96
C CYS A 35 2.08 -0.01 15.87
N VAL A 36 2.92 -1.05 16.03
CA VAL A 36 2.56 -2.27 16.78
C VAL A 36 2.41 -2.06 18.28
N ALA A 37 2.92 -0.95 18.82
CA ALA A 37 2.70 -0.55 20.21
C ALA A 37 1.23 -0.30 20.54
N CYS A 38 0.46 0.23 19.57
CA CYS A 38 -0.99 0.46 19.71
C CYS A 38 -1.83 -0.50 18.89
N HIS A 39 -1.28 -1.06 17.80
CA HIS A 39 -1.94 -2.05 16.94
C HIS A 39 -1.24 -3.42 17.02
N PRO A 40 -1.32 -4.13 18.17
CA PRO A 40 -0.63 -5.40 18.31
C PRO A 40 -1.09 -6.41 17.26
N PRO A 41 -0.16 -7.13 16.60
CA PRO A 41 -0.51 -8.06 15.53
C PRO A 41 -1.33 -9.27 16.00
N ASP A 42 -1.33 -9.57 17.30
CA ASP A 42 -1.94 -10.79 17.85
C ASP A 42 -3.19 -10.51 18.69
N VAL A 43 -3.59 -9.24 18.85
CA VAL A 43 -4.79 -8.84 19.59
C VAL A 43 -5.90 -8.51 18.60
N THR A 44 -6.96 -9.31 18.58
CA THR A 44 -8.08 -9.19 17.62
C THR A 44 -9.43 -8.86 18.28
N ASP A 45 -9.42 -8.52 19.56
CA ASP A 45 -10.61 -8.26 20.39
C ASP A 45 -11.42 -6.99 20.01
N GLY A 46 -10.91 -6.20 19.06
CA GLY A 46 -11.73 -5.32 18.21
C GLY A 46 -11.69 -3.83 18.55
N VAL A 47 -10.98 -3.40 19.59
CA VAL A 47 -10.88 -1.96 19.90
C VAL A 47 -9.84 -1.27 19.02
N ILE A 48 -8.66 -1.88 18.86
CA ILE A 48 -7.62 -1.42 17.94
C ILE A 48 -7.21 -2.61 17.07
N PRO A 49 -7.64 -2.67 15.79
CA PRO A 49 -7.40 -3.84 14.97
C PRO A 49 -5.93 -3.94 14.56
N PRO A 50 -5.42 -5.17 14.39
CA PRO A 50 -4.14 -5.40 13.73
C PRO A 50 -4.13 -4.82 12.32
N LEU A 51 -3.06 -4.11 11.99
CA LEU A 51 -2.97 -3.40 10.72
C LEU A 51 -2.81 -4.33 9.51
N TRP A 52 -2.29 -5.55 9.70
CA TRP A 52 -2.17 -6.56 8.66
C TRP A 52 -3.51 -7.10 8.13
N LEU A 53 -4.62 -6.76 8.78
CA LEU A 53 -5.98 -7.05 8.31
C LEU A 53 -6.47 -6.03 7.27
N LEU A 54 -5.80 -4.88 7.16
CA LEU A 54 -6.23 -3.80 6.29
C LEU A 54 -5.65 -3.98 4.88
N PRO A 55 -6.48 -3.85 3.82
CA PRO A 55 -5.96 -3.76 2.46
C PRO A 55 -5.05 -2.53 2.32
N ARG A 56 -3.98 -2.67 1.52
CA ARG A 56 -2.99 -1.60 1.27
C ARG A 56 -3.63 -0.26 0.90
N ASP A 57 -4.53 -0.25 -0.07
CA ASP A 57 -5.15 0.98 -0.56
C ASP A 57 -6.01 1.66 0.52
N TYR A 58 -6.71 0.86 1.33
CA TYR A 58 -7.46 1.37 2.46
C TYR A 58 -6.54 1.95 3.53
N PHE A 59 -5.41 1.29 3.81
CA PHE A 59 -4.41 1.76 4.75
C PHE A 59 -3.84 3.13 4.34
N VAL A 60 -3.43 3.26 3.08
CA VAL A 60 -2.93 4.51 2.49
C VAL A 60 -3.98 5.61 2.62
N GLN A 61 -5.22 5.32 2.19
CA GLN A 61 -6.30 6.28 2.22
C GLN A 61 -6.62 6.73 3.64
N ALA A 62 -6.71 5.80 4.59
CA ALA A 62 -6.99 6.12 5.99
C ALA A 62 -5.90 7.02 6.60
N LEU A 63 -4.62 6.74 6.37
CA LEU A 63 -3.53 7.59 6.87
C LEU A 63 -3.54 8.98 6.24
N ARG A 64 -3.85 9.10 4.94
CA ARG A 64 -4.04 10.40 4.29
C ARG A 64 -5.20 11.18 4.91
N GLU A 65 -6.33 10.52 5.12
CA GLU A 65 -7.51 11.15 5.72
C GLU A 65 -7.25 11.60 7.17
N TYR A 66 -6.52 10.81 7.96
CA TYR A 66 -6.10 11.24 9.30
C TYR A 66 -5.13 12.41 9.24
N ARG A 67 -4.16 12.41 8.32
CA ARG A 67 -3.20 13.50 8.18
C ARG A 67 -3.90 14.82 7.78
N GLU A 68 -4.83 14.74 6.84
CA GLU A 68 -5.65 15.85 6.34
C GLU A 68 -6.72 16.28 7.33
N GLY A 69 -7.12 15.38 8.25
CA GLY A 69 -8.18 15.61 9.23
C GLY A 69 -9.59 15.41 8.70
N THR A 70 -9.75 14.79 7.52
CA THR A 70 -11.05 14.42 6.96
C THR A 70 -11.64 13.18 7.64
N ARG A 71 -10.80 12.35 8.26
CA ARG A 71 -11.21 11.26 9.16
C ARG A 71 -10.89 11.63 10.61
N ASP A 72 -11.90 11.57 11.46
CA ASP A 72 -11.76 11.98 12.86
C ASP A 72 -11.21 10.86 13.74
N ASN A 73 -10.06 11.12 14.35
CA ASN A 73 -9.45 10.37 15.44
C ASN A 73 -8.22 11.15 15.94
N PRO A 74 -8.27 11.85 17.08
CA PRO A 74 -7.16 12.71 17.54
C PRO A 74 -5.80 11.99 17.66
N VAL A 75 -5.80 10.72 18.07
CA VAL A 75 -4.58 9.91 18.21
C VAL A 75 -3.97 9.64 16.84
N MET A 76 -4.76 9.09 15.92
CA MET A 76 -4.26 8.76 14.58
C MET A 76 -3.95 10.00 13.75
N ARG A 77 -4.61 11.13 13.99
CA ARG A 77 -4.23 12.42 13.39
C ARG A 77 -2.84 12.86 13.83
N SER A 78 -2.49 12.66 15.12
CA SER A 78 -1.15 12.97 15.62
C SER A 78 -0.09 12.07 14.96
N VAL A 79 -0.37 10.77 14.84
CA VAL A 79 0.52 9.80 14.20
C VAL A 79 0.68 10.13 12.71
N ALA A 80 -0.43 10.29 11.98
CA ALA A 80 -0.37 10.48 10.53
C ALA A 80 0.29 11.80 10.10
N ARG A 81 0.31 12.81 10.96
CA ARG A 81 0.99 14.10 10.70
C ARG A 81 2.51 14.02 10.68
N SER A 82 3.11 13.02 11.32
CA SER A 82 4.56 12.83 11.25
C SER A 82 4.98 12.03 10.02
N LEU A 83 4.04 11.53 9.21
CA LEU A 83 4.32 10.66 8.08
C LEU A 83 4.26 11.41 6.74
N GLY A 84 5.29 11.24 5.93
CA GLY A 84 5.35 11.58 4.51
C GLY A 84 4.62 10.56 3.63
N GLU A 85 4.51 10.84 2.33
CA GLU A 85 3.87 9.93 1.38
C GLU A 85 4.62 8.61 1.23
N GLU A 86 5.94 8.64 1.15
CA GLU A 86 6.78 7.44 0.99
C GLU A 86 6.64 6.50 2.19
N GLU A 87 6.64 7.05 3.42
CA GLU A 87 6.43 6.30 4.66
C GLU A 87 5.04 5.64 4.71
N ILE A 88 3.98 6.36 4.28
CA ILE A 88 2.63 5.81 4.20
C ILE A 88 2.58 4.63 3.21
N GLN A 89 3.21 4.76 2.05
CA GLN A 89 3.24 3.66 1.07
C GLN A 89 4.02 2.45 1.62
N ALA A 90 5.20 2.68 2.21
CA ALA A 90 6.04 1.62 2.76
C ALA A 90 5.34 0.86 3.90
N LEU A 91 4.68 1.57 4.81
CA LEU A 91 3.87 0.96 5.88
C LEU A 91 2.72 0.12 5.30
N ALA A 92 2.03 0.62 4.29
CA ALA A 92 0.93 -0.10 3.65
C ALA A 92 1.42 -1.39 2.98
N ASP A 93 2.53 -1.32 2.25
CA ASP A 93 3.16 -2.48 1.61
C ASP A 93 3.58 -3.53 2.65
N TYR A 94 4.20 -3.09 3.75
CA TYR A 94 4.65 -3.99 4.82
C TYR A 94 3.48 -4.71 5.50
N PHE A 95 2.42 -3.98 5.88
CA PHE A 95 1.28 -4.62 6.56
C PHE A 95 0.47 -5.54 5.63
N GLU A 96 0.39 -5.24 4.34
CA GLU A 96 -0.18 -6.15 3.35
C GLU A 96 0.66 -7.44 3.24
N TYR A 97 1.99 -7.30 3.10
CA TYR A 97 2.92 -8.43 3.10
C TYR A 97 2.81 -9.27 4.37
N LEU A 98 2.80 -8.65 5.56
CA LEU A 98 2.64 -9.34 6.84
C LEU A 98 1.32 -10.12 6.90
N GLY A 99 0.24 -9.53 6.38
CA GLY A 99 -1.06 -10.18 6.28
C GLY A 99 -1.02 -11.41 5.38
N GLU A 100 -0.32 -11.33 4.24
CA GLU A 100 -0.10 -12.50 3.38
C GLU A 100 0.67 -13.61 4.08
N GLN A 101 1.74 -13.27 4.81
CA GLN A 101 2.53 -14.25 5.55
C GLN A 101 1.69 -14.94 6.62
N LYS A 102 0.92 -14.18 7.41
CA LYS A 102 0.04 -14.75 8.45
C LYS A 102 -1.05 -15.65 7.86
N ARG A 103 -1.61 -15.32 6.69
CA ARG A 103 -2.58 -16.20 6.00
C ARG A 103 -1.96 -17.49 5.47
N LYS A 104 -0.71 -17.45 4.99
CA LYS A 104 0.01 -18.63 4.50
C LYS A 104 0.53 -19.52 5.64
N GLY A 105 0.91 -18.92 6.77
CA GLY A 105 1.50 -19.61 7.92
C GLY A 105 0.51 -20.10 8.97
N GLY A 106 -0.77 -19.75 8.88
CA GLY A 106 -1.83 -20.20 9.80
C GLY A 106 -2.33 -21.63 9.52
N SER A 107 -1.43 -22.54 9.13
CA SER A 107 -1.74 -23.96 8.89
C SER A 107 -1.30 -24.85 10.05
#